data_AF-A0A8J4CZ89-F1
#
_entry.id   AF-A0A8J4CZ89-F1
#
_cell.length_a   1.000
_cell.length_b   1.000
_cell.length_c   1.000
_cell.angle_alpha   90.00
_cell.angle_beta   90.00
_cell.angle_gamma   90.00
#
_symmetry.space_group_name_H-M   'P 1'
#
loop_
_entity.id
_entity.type
_entity.pdbx_description
1 polymer ?
#
loop_
_entity_poly.entity_id
_entity_poly.type
_entity_poly.pdbx_seq_one_letter_code
_entity_poly.pdbx_strand_id
1 'polypeptide(L)'
;MLLQHSILRCTASRPRRCKHVHAASPAWNPQNTPDPLVMPSPAFSPSESVEVQLKALRTNDDPWLNHGIQTAYEFAADAGGMERSRYFGFSKDLYHLDHFLGMFGNMLGDLVNHQCHEVIQVQEPEAGIFVVHVRVIGPTGQAGEYDFTMVRKELGRKAGSWMAKSVIKRKNLSVT
;
A
#
# COMPACT_ATOMS: atom_id res chain seq x y z
N MET A 1 -55.55 -39.64 54.78
CA MET A 1 -54.19 -39.85 54.23
C MET A 1 -54.17 -39.23 52.83
N LEU A 2 -53.39 -38.17 52.65
CA LEU A 2 -53.37 -37.35 51.43
C LEU A 2 -52.62 -38.03 50.27
N LEU A 3 -53.17 -37.94 49.06
CA LEU A 3 -52.48 -38.20 47.80
C LEU A 3 -51.42 -37.12 47.55
N GLN A 4 -50.21 -37.52 47.12
CA GLN A 4 -49.26 -36.63 46.45
C GLN A 4 -48.88 -37.19 45.07
N HIS A 5 -49.30 -36.45 44.05
CA HIS A 5 -48.95 -36.62 42.65
C HIS A 5 -47.47 -36.21 42.44
N SER A 6 -46.66 -37.09 41.88
CA SER A 6 -45.29 -36.77 41.45
C SER A 6 -45.29 -36.39 39.97
N ILE A 7 -44.92 -35.14 39.70
CA ILE A 7 -44.88 -34.49 38.39
C ILE A 7 -43.63 -34.96 37.63
N LEU A 8 -43.80 -35.60 36.47
CA LEU A 8 -42.71 -35.84 35.51
C LEU A 8 -42.24 -34.49 34.96
N ARG A 9 -41.01 -34.09 35.28
CA ARG A 9 -40.31 -32.98 34.62
C ARG A 9 -39.66 -33.49 33.34
N CYS A 10 -40.28 -33.22 32.18
CA CYS A 10 -39.62 -33.29 30.88
C CYS A 10 -38.46 -32.28 30.86
N THR A 11 -37.22 -32.77 30.94
CA THR A 11 -36.01 -31.98 30.69
C THR A 11 -35.84 -31.80 29.19
N ALA A 12 -36.45 -30.74 28.65
CA ALA A 12 -36.20 -30.30 27.28
C ALA A 12 -34.72 -29.92 27.14
N SER A 13 -33.94 -30.79 26.49
CA SER A 13 -32.57 -30.48 26.10
C SER A 13 -32.58 -29.33 25.09
N ARG A 14 -32.04 -28.17 25.49
CA ARG A 14 -31.83 -27.03 24.59
C ARG A 14 -30.88 -27.45 23.47
N PRO A 15 -31.21 -27.23 22.18
CA PRO A 15 -30.27 -27.48 21.10
C PRO A 15 -29.06 -26.56 21.27
N ARG A 16 -27.87 -27.15 21.16
CA ARG A 16 -26.59 -26.46 21.31
C ARG A 16 -26.46 -25.37 20.24
N ARG A 17 -26.07 -24.18 20.70
CA ARG A 17 -25.66 -23.01 19.92
C ARG A 17 -24.88 -23.45 18.65
N CYS A 18 -25.39 -23.10 17.47
CA CYS A 18 -24.64 -23.27 16.22
C CYS A 18 -23.26 -22.64 16.39
N LYS A 19 -22.22 -23.46 16.24
CA LYS A 19 -20.85 -22.96 16.10
C LYS A 19 -20.85 -22.19 14.78
N HIS A 20 -20.92 -20.86 14.83
CA HIS A 20 -20.52 -20.06 13.69
C HIS A 20 -19.05 -20.39 13.44
N VAL A 21 -18.79 -21.21 12.43
CA VAL A 21 -17.47 -21.32 11.85
C VAL A 21 -17.16 -19.91 11.38
N HIS A 22 -16.15 -19.27 11.96
CA HIS A 22 -15.66 -18.00 11.43
C HIS A 22 -15.19 -18.30 10.01
N ALA A 23 -15.98 -17.89 9.02
CA ALA A 23 -15.55 -17.91 7.64
C ALA A 23 -14.25 -17.10 7.59
N ALA A 24 -13.17 -17.71 7.11
CA ALA A 24 -11.96 -16.96 6.83
C ALA A 24 -12.33 -15.79 5.91
N SER A 25 -11.79 -14.61 6.20
CA SER A 25 -12.05 -13.45 5.35
C SER A 25 -11.73 -13.80 3.89
N PRO A 26 -12.55 -13.38 2.91
CA PRO A 26 -12.38 -13.79 1.52
C PRO A 26 -10.97 -13.50 0.99
N ALA A 27 -10.50 -14.34 0.06
CA ALA A 27 -9.19 -14.19 -0.57
C ALA A 27 -9.04 -12.89 -1.39
N TRP A 28 -10.15 -12.27 -1.77
CA TRP A 28 -10.15 -10.97 -2.45
C TRP A 28 -10.02 -9.78 -1.51
N ASN A 29 -10.03 -9.99 -0.18
CA ASN A 29 -9.76 -8.92 0.77
C ASN A 29 -8.32 -8.41 0.53
N PRO A 30 -8.10 -7.12 0.23
CA PRO A 30 -6.77 -6.57 -0.01
C PRO A 30 -5.79 -6.82 1.14
N GLN A 31 -6.29 -7.00 2.36
CA GLN A 31 -5.49 -7.28 3.56
C GLN A 31 -5.03 -8.75 3.67
N ASN A 32 -5.55 -9.66 2.84
CA ASN A 32 -5.23 -11.09 2.83
C ASN A 32 -4.29 -11.49 1.68
N THR A 33 -3.66 -10.50 1.04
CA THR A 33 -2.70 -10.74 -0.05
C THR A 33 -1.30 -11.04 0.51
N PRO A 34 -0.51 -11.90 -0.15
CA PRO A 34 0.88 -12.13 0.25
C PRO A 34 1.70 -10.85 0.08
N ASP A 35 2.91 -10.84 0.66
CA ASP A 35 3.88 -9.76 0.40
C ASP A 35 4.09 -9.61 -1.12
N PRO A 36 4.30 -8.38 -1.62
CA PRO A 36 4.69 -8.15 -3.01
C PRO A 36 5.92 -8.94 -3.42
N LEU A 37 6.05 -9.20 -4.73
CA LEU A 37 7.14 -9.98 -5.30
C LEU A 37 8.52 -9.37 -5.00
N VAL A 38 8.57 -8.04 -4.89
CA VAL A 38 9.79 -7.31 -4.52
C VAL A 38 9.50 -6.46 -3.30
N MET A 39 10.24 -6.71 -2.23
CA MET A 39 10.20 -5.94 -0.99
C MET A 39 11.33 -4.93 -0.94
N PRO A 40 11.21 -3.85 -0.14
CA PRO A 40 12.33 -2.93 0.12
C PRO A 40 13.57 -3.68 0.59
N SER A 41 14.71 -3.33 0.02
CA SER A 41 16.00 -3.95 0.32
C SER A 41 17.08 -2.90 0.57
N PRO A 42 17.97 -3.08 1.57
CA PRO A 42 19.13 -2.22 1.77
C PRO A 42 20.13 -2.25 0.62
N ALA A 43 20.05 -3.25 -0.27
CA ALA A 43 20.91 -3.39 -1.43
C ALA A 43 20.52 -2.45 -2.59
N PHE A 44 19.30 -1.92 -2.59
CA PHE A 44 18.86 -0.97 -3.61
C PHE A 44 19.44 0.41 -3.33
N SER A 45 19.79 1.13 -4.39
CA SER A 45 19.96 2.58 -4.40
C SER A 45 18.60 3.30 -4.36
N PRO A 46 18.56 4.63 -4.09
CA PRO A 46 17.32 5.40 -4.14
C PRO A 46 16.57 5.26 -5.48
N SER A 47 17.29 5.31 -6.60
CA SER A 47 16.72 5.16 -7.94
C SER A 47 16.22 3.75 -8.21
N GLU A 48 16.94 2.71 -7.76
CA GLU A 48 16.47 1.32 -7.93
C GLU A 48 15.21 1.04 -7.11
N SER A 49 15.11 1.60 -5.90
CA SER A 49 13.87 1.52 -5.11
C SER A 49 12.68 2.15 -5.82
N VAL A 50 12.87 3.27 -6.54
CA VAL A 50 11.80 3.89 -7.35
C VAL A 50 11.50 3.07 -8.60
N GLU A 51 12.53 2.57 -9.27
CA GLU A 51 12.42 1.76 -10.48
C GLU A 51 11.61 0.48 -10.25
N VAL A 52 11.82 -0.21 -9.12
CA VAL A 52 11.04 -1.40 -8.73
C VAL A 52 9.56 -1.05 -8.56
N GLN A 53 9.24 0.05 -7.90
CA GLN A 53 7.86 0.48 -7.70
C GLN A 53 7.20 0.81 -9.04
N LEU A 54 7.87 1.56 -9.93
CA LEU A 54 7.35 1.90 -11.24
C LEU A 54 7.15 0.64 -12.10
N LYS A 55 8.10 -0.29 -12.11
CA LYS A 55 7.93 -1.58 -12.82
C LYS A 55 6.69 -2.33 -12.37
N ALA A 56 6.42 -2.41 -11.06
CA ALA A 56 5.23 -3.07 -10.54
C ALA A 56 3.94 -2.31 -10.90
N LEU A 57 3.96 -0.98 -10.83
CA LEU A 57 2.81 -0.12 -11.19
C LEU A 57 2.48 -0.17 -12.70
N ARG A 58 3.46 -0.45 -13.56
CA ARG A 58 3.27 -0.60 -15.01
C ARG A 58 2.31 -1.73 -15.36
N THR A 59 2.32 -2.80 -14.57
CA THR A 59 1.42 -3.96 -14.68
C THR A 59 0.72 -4.18 -13.34
N ASN A 60 -0.09 -3.20 -12.93
CA ASN A 60 -0.57 -3.06 -11.56
C ASN A 60 -1.29 -4.30 -11.01
N ASP A 61 -1.96 -5.06 -11.86
CA ASP A 61 -2.81 -6.19 -11.47
C ASP A 61 -2.15 -7.56 -11.71
N ASP A 62 -0.84 -7.58 -11.98
CA ASP A 62 -0.04 -8.80 -12.18
C ASP A 62 1.06 -8.88 -11.14
N PRO A 63 1.20 -9.99 -10.37
CA PRO A 63 0.44 -11.26 -10.40
C PRO A 63 -0.98 -11.26 -9.81
N TRP A 64 -1.40 -10.21 -9.10
CA TRP A 64 -2.76 -10.11 -8.57
C TRP A 64 -3.24 -8.67 -8.54
N LEU A 65 -4.56 -8.50 -8.36
CA LEU A 65 -5.23 -7.20 -8.32
C LEU A 65 -4.53 -6.22 -7.37
N ASN A 66 -4.17 -5.04 -7.88
CA ASN A 66 -3.47 -3.97 -7.17
C ASN A 66 -2.09 -4.32 -6.60
N HIS A 67 -1.42 -5.36 -7.11
CA HIS A 67 -0.05 -5.70 -6.75
C HIS A 67 0.92 -4.51 -6.88
N GLY A 68 0.81 -3.71 -7.94
CA GLY A 68 1.66 -2.55 -8.17
C GLY A 68 1.52 -1.50 -7.06
N ILE A 69 0.27 -1.12 -6.73
CA ILE A 69 0.01 -0.18 -5.63
C ILE A 69 0.38 -0.79 -4.27
N GLN A 70 0.19 -2.09 -4.06
CA GLN A 70 0.65 -2.78 -2.85
C GLN A 70 2.18 -2.72 -2.73
N THR A 71 2.91 -2.86 -3.84
CA THR A 71 4.37 -2.68 -3.87
C THR A 71 4.72 -1.26 -3.45
N ALA A 72 4.07 -0.23 -4.01
CA ALA A 72 4.29 1.16 -3.60
C ALA A 72 3.98 1.40 -2.11
N TYR A 73 2.92 0.78 -1.58
CA TYR A 73 2.59 0.81 -0.15
C TYR A 73 3.71 0.23 0.71
N GLU A 74 4.28 -0.91 0.31
CA GLU A 74 5.40 -1.51 1.02
C GLU A 74 6.67 -0.65 0.98
N PHE A 75 6.86 0.17 -0.05
CA PHE A 75 7.98 1.12 -0.15
C PHE A 75 7.70 2.48 0.50
N ALA A 76 6.48 2.75 0.97
CA ALA A 76 6.14 4.00 1.64
C ALA A 76 6.73 4.03 3.07
N ALA A 77 7.52 5.08 3.38
CA ALA A 77 8.31 5.15 4.61
C ALA A 77 7.48 5.07 5.90
N ASP A 78 6.29 5.68 5.87
CA ASP A 78 5.39 5.83 7.03
C ASP A 78 4.02 5.16 6.83
N ALA A 79 3.86 4.27 5.83
CA ALA A 79 2.62 3.51 5.68
C ALA A 79 2.64 2.23 6.52
N GLY A 80 1.47 1.72 6.90
CA GLY A 80 1.33 0.51 7.74
C GLY A 80 1.73 0.66 9.20
N GLY A 81 2.12 1.87 9.63
CA GLY A 81 2.35 2.21 11.03
C GLY A 81 1.23 3.10 11.59
N MET A 82 1.23 3.29 12.91
CA MET A 82 0.27 4.19 13.58
C MET A 82 0.52 5.67 13.27
N GLU A 83 1.69 6.00 12.71
CA GLU A 83 2.07 7.35 12.36
C GLU A 83 1.37 7.84 11.09
N ARG A 84 1.08 9.14 11.04
CA ARG A 84 0.48 9.74 9.84
C ARG A 84 1.55 9.92 8.76
N SER A 85 1.25 9.43 7.56
CA SER A 85 2.14 9.52 6.42
C SER A 85 1.96 10.84 5.66
N ARG A 86 3.04 11.31 5.02
CA ARG A 86 3.03 12.43 4.06
C ARG A 86 3.28 11.98 2.62
N TYR A 87 3.04 10.70 2.33
CA TYR A 87 3.30 10.09 1.03
C TYR A 87 2.72 10.90 -0.15
N PHE A 88 1.49 11.39 -0.02
CA PHE A 88 0.81 12.18 -1.07
C PHE A 88 1.02 13.71 -0.95
N GLY A 89 2.05 14.15 -0.22
CA GLY A 89 2.36 15.57 0.00
C GLY A 89 1.59 16.23 1.16
N PHE A 90 0.64 15.54 1.78
CA PHE A 90 -0.10 16.01 2.95
C PHE A 90 -0.30 14.90 3.98
N SER A 91 -0.59 15.29 5.23
CA SER A 91 -0.70 14.34 6.34
C SER A 91 -1.99 13.51 6.23
N LYS A 92 -1.87 12.19 6.05
CA LYS A 92 -2.99 11.26 5.93
C LYS A 92 -2.71 9.98 6.73
N ASP A 93 -3.77 9.42 7.31
CA ASP A 93 -3.72 8.06 7.84
C ASP A 93 -3.73 7.05 6.67
N LEU A 94 -2.61 6.34 6.55
CA LEU A 94 -2.31 5.29 5.57
C LEU A 94 -1.91 3.99 6.30
N TYR A 95 -2.49 3.74 7.49
CA TYR A 95 -2.25 2.51 8.26
C TYR A 95 -2.77 1.25 7.54
N HIS A 96 -3.86 1.37 6.80
CA HIS A 96 -4.44 0.26 6.03
C HIS A 96 -4.20 0.45 4.53
N LEU A 97 -4.02 -0.67 3.82
CA LEU A 97 -3.80 -0.69 2.38
C LEU A 97 -4.97 -0.10 1.58
N ASP A 98 -6.21 -0.29 2.03
CA ASP A 98 -7.41 0.28 1.40
C ASP A 98 -7.44 1.82 1.39
N HIS A 99 -7.00 2.46 2.48
CA HIS A 99 -6.79 3.91 2.51
C HIS A 99 -5.73 4.35 1.50
N PHE A 100 -4.66 3.58 1.36
CA PHE A 100 -3.59 3.85 0.41
C PHE A 100 -4.08 3.68 -1.03
N LEU A 101 -4.78 2.59 -1.36
CA LEU A 101 -5.36 2.31 -2.66
C LEU A 101 -6.26 3.45 -3.15
N GLY A 102 -7.22 3.87 -2.32
CA GLY A 102 -8.14 4.96 -2.67
C GLY A 102 -7.43 6.28 -2.91
N MET A 103 -6.42 6.61 -2.09
CA MET A 103 -5.63 7.84 -2.28
C MET A 103 -4.73 7.77 -3.51
N PHE A 104 -4.13 6.60 -3.78
CA PHE A 104 -3.20 6.41 -4.89
C PHE A 104 -3.90 6.60 -6.23
N GLY A 105 -5.07 5.97 -6.42
CA GLY A 105 -5.85 6.14 -7.65
C GLY A 105 -6.26 7.59 -7.91
N ASN A 106 -6.60 8.34 -6.86
CA ASN A 106 -7.03 9.73 -6.99
C ASN A 106 -5.87 10.71 -7.26
N MET A 107 -4.72 10.51 -6.62
CA MET A 107 -3.61 11.47 -6.65
C MET A 107 -2.53 11.13 -7.68
N LEU A 108 -2.33 9.84 -7.93
CA LEU A 108 -1.22 9.29 -8.71
C LEU A 108 -1.73 8.28 -9.77
N GLY A 109 -2.99 8.41 -10.20
CA GLY A 109 -3.62 7.49 -11.16
C GLY A 109 -2.85 7.33 -12.47
N ASP A 110 -2.12 8.35 -12.92
CA ASP A 110 -1.30 8.26 -14.14
C ASP A 110 -0.11 7.30 -14.00
N LEU A 111 0.32 6.97 -12.78
CA LEU A 111 1.36 5.97 -12.54
C LEU A 111 0.84 4.54 -12.69
N VAL A 112 -0.47 4.33 -12.54
CA VAL A 112 -1.08 3.00 -12.59
C VAL A 112 -1.27 2.59 -14.04
N ASN A 113 -0.77 1.41 -14.41
CA ASN A 113 -0.81 0.88 -15.78
C ASN A 113 -0.24 1.87 -16.82
N HIS A 114 0.79 2.61 -16.43
CA HIS A 114 1.47 3.53 -17.31
C HIS A 114 2.17 2.78 -18.47
N GLN A 115 2.38 3.45 -19.59
CA GLN A 115 2.94 2.83 -20.79
C GLN A 115 4.47 2.69 -20.70
N CYS A 116 5.15 3.74 -20.23
CA CYS A 116 6.59 3.76 -19.95
C CYS A 116 6.95 4.84 -18.94
N HIS A 117 8.15 4.73 -18.38
CA HIS A 117 8.73 5.69 -17.46
C HIS A 117 10.24 5.84 -17.70
N GLU A 118 10.78 6.95 -17.25
CA GLU A 118 12.20 7.28 -17.31
C GLU A 118 12.63 8.03 -16.04
N VAL A 119 13.76 7.63 -15.45
CA VAL A 119 14.40 8.41 -14.38
C VAL A 119 15.21 9.52 -15.03
N ILE A 120 14.75 10.76 -14.85
CA ILE A 120 15.36 11.94 -15.46
C ILE A 120 16.54 12.43 -14.63
N GLN A 121 16.39 12.43 -13.31
CA GLN A 121 17.42 12.96 -12.41
C GLN A 121 17.35 12.34 -11.02
N VAL A 122 18.52 12.19 -10.38
CA VAL A 122 18.64 11.84 -8.96
C VAL A 122 19.45 12.94 -8.28
N GLN A 123 18.93 13.49 -7.19
CA GLN A 123 19.55 14.58 -6.44
C GLN A 123 19.55 14.26 -4.95
N GLU A 124 20.54 14.79 -4.22
CA GLU A 124 20.58 14.77 -2.76
C GLU A 124 20.52 16.21 -2.26
N PRO A 125 19.33 16.82 -2.14
CA PRO A 125 19.21 18.22 -1.69
C PRO A 125 19.68 18.42 -0.25
N GLU A 126 19.55 17.39 0.59
CA GLU A 126 19.97 17.38 1.99
C GLU A 126 20.59 16.01 2.29
N ALA A 127 21.61 15.96 3.16
CA ALA A 127 22.31 14.73 3.47
C ALA A 127 21.34 13.62 3.94
N GLY A 128 21.34 12.48 3.25
CA GLY A 128 20.46 11.35 3.54
C GLY A 128 19.02 11.48 3.02
N ILE A 129 18.70 12.54 2.28
CA ILE A 129 17.43 12.73 1.57
C ILE A 129 17.71 12.80 0.08
N PHE A 130 17.15 11.85 -0.68
CA PHE A 130 17.27 11.83 -2.13
C PHE A 130 15.96 12.24 -2.78
N VAL A 131 16.01 12.94 -3.90
CA VAL A 131 14.87 13.19 -4.77
C VAL A 131 15.14 12.52 -6.12
N VAL A 132 14.32 11.53 -6.46
CA VAL A 132 14.34 10.86 -7.75
C VAL A 132 13.23 11.46 -8.60
N HIS A 133 13.63 12.21 -9.61
CA HIS A 133 12.75 12.85 -10.57
C HIS A 133 12.49 11.91 -11.74
N VAL A 134 11.23 11.62 -12.01
CA VAL A 134 10.81 10.67 -13.04
C VAL A 134 9.77 11.28 -13.97
N ARG A 135 9.85 10.90 -15.24
CA ARG A 135 8.82 11.15 -16.23
C ARG A 135 8.08 9.86 -16.52
N VAL A 136 6.76 9.94 -16.61
CA VAL A 136 5.87 8.80 -16.86
C VAL A 136 4.88 9.16 -17.96
N ILE A 137 4.66 8.23 -18.89
CA ILE A 137 3.57 8.30 -19.87
C ILE A 137 2.43 7.45 -19.33
N GLY A 138 1.38 8.11 -18.83
CA GLY A 138 0.25 7.43 -18.19
C GLY A 138 -0.57 6.55 -19.14
N PRO A 139 -1.57 5.82 -18.63
CA PRO A 139 -2.36 4.88 -19.42
C PRO A 139 -3.08 5.54 -20.61
N THR A 140 -3.46 6.81 -20.47
CA THR A 140 -4.12 7.61 -21.51
C THR A 140 -3.16 8.26 -22.51
N GLY A 141 -1.85 8.03 -22.38
CA GLY A 141 -0.79 8.62 -23.21
C GLY A 141 -0.35 10.03 -22.76
N GLN A 142 -0.95 10.58 -21.70
CA GLN A 142 -0.53 11.87 -21.14
C GLN A 142 0.78 11.75 -20.35
N ALA A 143 1.70 12.67 -20.57
CA ALA A 143 2.95 12.72 -19.81
C ALA A 143 2.73 13.41 -18.44
N GLY A 144 3.32 12.84 -17.40
CA GLY A 144 3.41 13.43 -16.06
C GLY A 144 4.82 13.30 -15.51
N GLU A 145 5.22 14.26 -14.69
CA GLU A 145 6.50 14.24 -13.99
C GLU A 145 6.28 14.19 -12.47
N TYR A 146 7.12 13.42 -11.78
CA TYR A 146 6.96 13.12 -10.37
C TYR A 146 8.31 13.19 -9.65
N ASP A 147 8.28 13.73 -8.44
CA ASP A 147 9.42 13.72 -7.53
C ASP A 147 9.14 12.72 -6.41
N PHE A 148 9.97 11.67 -6.35
CA PHE A 148 10.01 10.72 -5.25
C PHE A 148 11.04 11.18 -4.23
N THR A 149 10.60 11.65 -3.07
CA THR A 149 11.49 11.95 -1.96
C THR A 149 11.77 10.67 -1.20
N MET A 150 13.03 10.25 -1.19
CA MET A 150 13.52 8.99 -0.65
C MET A 150 14.30 9.24 0.64
N VAL A 151 14.01 8.44 1.66
CA VAL A 151 14.70 8.45 2.95
C VAL A 151 15.09 7.03 3.34
N ARG A 152 16.14 6.89 4.15
CA ARG A 152 16.55 5.57 4.64
C ARG A 152 15.72 5.18 5.85
N LYS A 153 15.16 3.96 5.85
CA LYS A 153 14.45 3.43 7.02
C LYS A 153 15.46 3.04 8.10
N GLU A 154 15.28 3.53 9.32
CA GLU A 154 16.21 3.24 10.41
C GLU A 154 15.90 1.92 11.14
N LEU A 155 14.62 1.59 11.30
CA LEU A 155 14.15 0.52 12.17
C LEU A 155 13.11 -0.40 11.50
N GLY A 156 12.97 -1.60 12.06
CA GLY A 156 11.97 -2.61 11.67
C GLY A 156 12.43 -3.53 10.53
N ARG A 157 11.50 -4.32 9.98
CA ARG A 157 11.76 -5.34 8.94
C ARG A 157 12.46 -4.79 7.68
N LYS A 158 12.30 -3.48 7.42
CA LYS A 158 12.80 -2.78 6.22
C LYS A 158 14.01 -1.88 6.52
N ALA A 159 14.61 -2.00 7.71
CA ALA A 159 15.73 -1.16 8.13
C ALA A 159 16.88 -1.21 7.11
N GLY A 160 17.48 -0.05 6.84
CA GLY A 160 18.53 0.15 5.86
C GLY A 160 18.05 0.35 4.42
N SER A 161 16.77 0.13 4.11
CA SER A 161 16.21 0.30 2.76
C SER A 161 15.86 1.75 2.46
N TRP A 162 15.96 2.15 1.19
CA TRP A 162 15.42 3.43 0.71
C TRP A 162 13.91 3.33 0.50
N MET A 163 13.20 4.23 1.15
CA MET A 163 11.74 4.27 1.20
C MET A 163 11.22 5.62 0.71
N ALA A 164 10.08 5.63 0.03
CA ALA A 164 9.44 6.85 -0.41
C ALA A 164 8.74 7.55 0.76
N LYS A 165 9.26 8.72 1.14
CA LYS A 165 8.63 9.63 2.11
C LYS A 165 7.47 10.40 1.50
N SER A 166 7.63 10.82 0.25
CA SER A 166 6.59 11.48 -0.55
C SER A 166 6.77 11.25 -2.04
N VAL A 167 5.65 11.31 -2.77
CA VAL A 167 5.57 11.29 -4.22
C VAL A 167 4.68 12.45 -4.64
N ILE A 168 5.26 13.43 -5.33
CA ILE A 168 4.56 14.67 -5.69
C ILE A 168 4.61 14.82 -7.21
N LYS A 169 3.43 14.97 -7.83
CA LYS A 169 3.33 15.35 -9.24
C LYS A 169 3.81 16.79 -9.40
N ARG A 170 4.81 17.02 -10.25
CA ARG A 170 5.26 18.38 -10.57
C ARG A 170 4.15 19.09 -11.33
N LYS A 171 3.87 20.33 -10.93
CA LYS A 171 3.04 21.20 -11.76
C LYS A 171 3.89 21.58 -12.96
N ASN A 172 3.39 21.33 -14.16
CA ASN A 172 3.98 21.92 -15.36
C ASN A 172 3.95 23.43 -15.15
N LEU A 173 5.12 24.04 -14.93
CA LEU A 173 5.26 25.48 -14.99
C LEU A 173 5.05 25.83 -16.45
N SER A 174 3.82 26.16 -16.82
CA SER A 174 3.57 26.87 -18.06
C SER A 174 4.30 28.20 -17.91
N VAL A 175 5.51 28.27 -18.46
CA VAL A 175 6.23 29.52 -18.68
C VAL A 175 5.27 30.39 -19.49
N THR A 176 4.69 31.37 -18.82
CA THR A 176 3.86 32.41 -19.44
C THR A 176 4.74 33.61 -19.70
#